data_AF-A0A3C1X3W5-F1
#
_entry.id   AF-A0A3C1X3W5-F1
#
_cell.length_a   1.000
_cell.length_b   1.000
_cell.length_c   1.000
_cell.angle_alpha   90.00
_cell.angle_beta   90.00
_cell.angle_gamma   90.00
#
_symmetry.space_group_name_H-M   'P 1'
#
loop_
_entity.id
_entity.type
_entity.pdbx_description
1 polymer ?
#
loop_
_entity_poly.entity_id
_entity_poly.type
_entity_poly.pdbx_seq_one_letter_code
_entity_poly.pdbx_strand_id
1 'polypeptide(L)'
;YQAEASQGTLQAFYEYQTLISQLSGMEVSNASLYEGGTAVSEAVFMAMRVNGRHGRVVVAGSLHPEYRQVLQTYFSRLGTEIVEVPATDGVVSVAACQAALTTETTALVFQQPNFFGCLEDVGGLTAAAHAAGALAILAFDPISPGLLKRPGDYGVDIAVAEGQPLGTPLQYGGPLLGIFTCRGEYVRKMPGRLIGRTVDRNGRECFVLNLQAREQHIRRDKATSNICTNQGLLALRATVFLSVTGPRGLRQMAELSHRKARYAAERLTSLPGVSLKFGQPFFREFVLETPLRAAELLEALAARGFNAGPALSRFGGSLGADLERCFLVALTEKRTRAEIDGLVQAVAEVLAG
;
A
#
# COMPACT_ATOMS: atom_id res chain seq x y z
N TYR A 1 20.46 0.96 -20.09
CA TYR A 1 20.57 0.23 -21.37
C TYR A 1 22.01 -0.14 -21.68
N GLN A 2 22.96 0.80 -21.69
CA GLN A 2 24.41 0.50 -21.74
C GLN A 2 24.91 0.18 -20.33
N ALA A 3 25.01 -1.10 -19.97
CA ALA A 3 25.26 -1.52 -18.60
C ALA A 3 26.66 -1.09 -18.12
N GLU A 4 27.63 -1.15 -19.00
CA GLU A 4 29.04 -0.85 -18.78
C GLU A 4 29.25 0.62 -18.35
N ALA A 5 28.40 1.53 -18.84
CA ALA A 5 28.43 2.95 -18.50
C ALA A 5 27.42 3.35 -17.42
N SER A 6 26.68 2.39 -16.83
CA SER A 6 25.57 2.66 -15.91
C SER A 6 25.63 1.85 -14.60
N GLN A 7 26.81 1.33 -14.23
CA GLN A 7 26.93 0.42 -13.09
C GLN A 7 26.46 1.00 -11.76
N GLY A 8 26.73 2.29 -11.48
CA GLY A 8 26.26 2.91 -10.24
C GLY A 8 24.74 2.88 -10.08
N THR A 9 24.01 3.25 -11.13
CA THR A 9 22.54 3.20 -11.14
C THR A 9 22.01 1.77 -11.05
N LEU A 10 22.63 0.84 -11.78
CA LEU A 10 22.22 -0.57 -11.77
C LEU A 10 22.45 -1.20 -10.40
N GLN A 11 23.59 -0.93 -9.76
CA GLN A 11 23.85 -1.36 -8.40
C GLN A 11 22.81 -0.79 -7.42
N ALA A 12 22.53 0.52 -7.48
CA ALA A 12 21.54 1.13 -6.59
C ALA A 12 20.13 0.52 -6.74
N PHE A 13 19.74 0.12 -7.96
CA PHE A 13 18.49 -0.57 -8.21
C PHE A 13 18.53 -2.04 -7.75
N TYR A 14 19.67 -2.71 -7.85
CA TYR A 14 19.85 -4.03 -7.27
C TYR A 14 19.75 -4.01 -5.73
N GLU A 15 20.35 -3.00 -5.10
CA GLU A 15 20.25 -2.75 -3.66
C GLU A 15 18.82 -2.39 -3.26
N TYR A 16 18.12 -1.55 -4.03
CA TYR A 16 16.69 -1.27 -3.86
C TYR A 16 15.89 -2.58 -3.81
N GLN A 17 16.05 -3.43 -4.83
CA GLN A 17 15.34 -4.70 -4.90
C GLN A 17 15.63 -5.59 -3.68
N THR A 18 16.89 -5.63 -3.24
CA THR A 18 17.32 -6.42 -2.08
C THR A 18 16.66 -5.90 -0.80
N LEU A 19 16.70 -4.60 -0.55
CA LEU A 19 16.12 -3.96 0.62
C LEU A 19 14.59 -4.12 0.66
N ILE A 20 13.92 -3.96 -0.48
CA ILE A 20 12.48 -4.12 -0.59
C ILE A 20 12.06 -5.58 -0.38
N SER A 21 12.79 -6.55 -0.94
CA SER A 21 12.57 -7.98 -0.67
C SER A 21 12.74 -8.32 0.82
N GLN A 22 13.76 -7.76 1.48
CA GLN A 22 13.95 -7.95 2.93
C GLN A 22 12.82 -7.32 3.76
N LEU A 23 12.40 -6.10 3.37
CA LEU A 23 11.32 -5.35 4.01
C LEU A 23 9.98 -6.08 3.92
N SER A 24 9.61 -6.56 2.74
CA SER A 24 8.34 -7.25 2.52
C SER A 24 8.40 -8.74 2.88
N GLY A 25 9.60 -9.30 3.07
CA GLY A 25 9.79 -10.75 3.23
C GLY A 25 9.54 -11.55 1.95
N MET A 26 9.40 -10.89 0.81
CA MET A 26 9.14 -11.53 -0.49
C MET A 26 10.45 -11.83 -1.23
N GLU A 27 10.43 -12.82 -2.11
CA GLU A 27 11.63 -13.34 -2.77
C GLU A 27 12.18 -12.42 -3.86
N VAL A 28 11.33 -11.71 -4.59
CA VAL A 28 11.74 -10.84 -5.70
C VAL A 28 11.02 -9.49 -5.66
N SER A 29 11.77 -8.41 -5.87
CA SER A 29 11.27 -7.06 -6.14
C SER A 29 11.64 -6.63 -7.55
N ASN A 30 10.77 -5.88 -8.22
CA ASN A 30 11.17 -5.14 -9.43
C ASN A 30 11.90 -3.84 -9.05
N ALA A 31 12.37 -3.09 -10.05
CA ALA A 31 12.98 -1.78 -9.87
C ALA A 31 11.96 -0.65 -10.12
N SER A 32 10.86 -0.67 -9.35
CA SER A 32 9.78 0.32 -9.21
C SER A 32 8.68 0.37 -10.28
N LEU A 33 7.51 0.81 -9.84
CA LEU A 33 6.34 1.25 -10.61
C LEU A 33 6.00 2.72 -10.27
N TYR A 34 4.88 3.24 -10.79
CA TYR A 34 4.51 4.65 -10.66
C TYR A 34 4.04 5.04 -9.25
N GLU A 35 3.04 4.35 -8.71
CA GLU A 35 2.49 4.56 -7.36
C GLU A 35 1.68 3.32 -6.92
N GLY A 36 1.16 3.34 -5.69
CA GLY A 36 0.48 2.19 -5.09
C GLY A 36 -0.75 1.64 -5.86
N GLY A 37 -1.61 2.50 -6.41
CA GLY A 37 -2.84 2.09 -7.12
C GLY A 37 -2.57 1.34 -8.42
N THR A 38 -1.64 1.83 -9.24
CA THR A 38 -1.17 1.16 -10.45
C THR A 38 -0.39 -0.10 -10.11
N ALA A 39 0.33 -0.14 -8.99
CA ALA A 39 0.96 -1.37 -8.51
C ALA A 39 -0.07 -2.46 -8.16
N VAL A 40 -1.20 -2.09 -7.52
CA VAL A 40 -2.33 -3.01 -7.30
C VAL A 40 -2.90 -3.54 -8.61
N SER A 41 -3.15 -2.66 -9.60
CA SER A 41 -3.65 -3.09 -10.91
C SER A 41 -2.68 -4.05 -11.62
N GLU A 42 -1.39 -3.74 -11.60
CA GLU A 42 -0.34 -4.60 -12.17
C GLU A 42 -0.24 -5.95 -11.46
N ALA A 43 -0.53 -6.00 -10.16
CA ALA A 43 -0.53 -7.25 -9.39
C ALA A 43 -1.67 -8.16 -9.84
N VAL A 44 -2.85 -7.59 -10.09
CA VAL A 44 -4.00 -8.33 -10.64
C VAL A 44 -3.69 -8.83 -12.05
N PHE A 45 -3.12 -7.98 -12.91
CA PHE A 45 -2.67 -8.42 -14.24
C PHE A 45 -1.63 -9.54 -14.18
N MET A 46 -0.71 -9.48 -13.21
CA MET A 46 0.27 -10.53 -12.99
C MET A 46 -0.39 -11.83 -12.54
N ALA A 47 -1.35 -11.79 -11.62
CA ALA A 47 -2.11 -12.95 -11.19
C ALA A 47 -2.83 -13.63 -12.37
N MET A 48 -3.48 -12.84 -13.24
CA MET A 48 -4.10 -13.36 -14.46
C MET A 48 -3.10 -14.09 -15.36
N ARG A 49 -1.87 -13.58 -15.50
CA ARG A 49 -0.82 -14.24 -16.29
C ARG A 49 -0.25 -15.49 -15.63
N VAL A 50 -0.36 -15.60 -14.31
CA VAL A 50 0.11 -16.75 -13.52
C VAL A 50 -0.88 -17.91 -13.64
N ASN A 51 -2.16 -17.66 -13.37
CA ASN A 51 -3.17 -18.73 -13.31
C ASN A 51 -4.07 -18.84 -14.55
N GLY A 52 -4.00 -17.89 -15.50
CA GLY A 52 -4.80 -17.90 -16.72
C GLY A 52 -6.29 -17.57 -16.51
N ARG A 53 -6.69 -17.10 -15.32
CA ARG A 53 -8.07 -16.76 -14.99
C ARG A 53 -8.30 -15.27 -15.21
N HIS A 54 -9.36 -14.94 -15.93
CA HIS A 54 -9.71 -13.55 -16.30
C HIS A 54 -11.12 -13.14 -15.88
N GLY A 55 -11.92 -14.08 -15.35
CA GLY A 55 -13.34 -13.87 -15.10
C GLY A 55 -13.63 -12.93 -13.93
N ARG A 56 -12.95 -13.12 -12.79
CA ARG A 56 -13.28 -12.41 -11.55
C ARG A 56 -12.05 -12.02 -10.73
N VAL A 57 -12.12 -10.86 -10.08
CA VAL A 57 -11.20 -10.40 -9.02
C VAL A 57 -12.04 -10.04 -7.81
N VAL A 58 -11.70 -10.57 -6.63
CA VAL A 58 -12.35 -10.19 -5.37
C VAL A 58 -11.49 -9.16 -4.67
N VAL A 59 -12.10 -8.08 -4.18
CA VAL A 59 -11.41 -6.96 -3.54
C VAL A 59 -12.05 -6.66 -2.19
N ALA A 60 -11.23 -6.50 -1.15
CA ALA A 60 -11.70 -6.02 0.14
C ALA A 60 -12.19 -4.57 0.02
N GLY A 61 -13.39 -4.26 0.49
CA GLY A 61 -13.93 -2.89 0.49
C GLY A 61 -13.14 -1.92 1.37
N SER A 62 -12.31 -2.46 2.28
CA SER A 62 -11.35 -1.73 3.09
C SER A 62 -10.04 -1.38 2.35
N LEU A 63 -9.85 -1.82 1.10
CA LEU A 63 -8.76 -1.35 0.24
C LEU A 63 -8.96 0.14 -0.06
N HIS A 64 -7.85 0.89 -0.16
CA HIS A 64 -7.87 2.32 -0.46
C HIS A 64 -8.82 2.63 -1.63
N PRO A 65 -9.82 3.53 -1.45
CA PRO A 65 -10.86 3.77 -2.44
C PRO A 65 -10.30 4.22 -3.79
N GLU A 66 -9.24 5.03 -3.77
CA GLU A 66 -8.57 5.46 -5.01
C GLU A 66 -7.80 4.30 -5.70
N TYR A 67 -7.30 3.31 -4.95
CA TYR A 67 -6.69 2.12 -5.57
C TYR A 67 -7.77 1.25 -6.23
N ARG A 68 -8.95 1.14 -5.59
CA ARG A 68 -10.12 0.50 -6.19
C ARG A 68 -10.57 1.21 -7.46
N GLN A 69 -10.59 2.55 -7.45
CA GLN A 69 -10.94 3.35 -8.63
C GLN A 69 -9.94 3.16 -9.79
N VAL A 70 -8.63 3.15 -9.49
CA VAL A 70 -7.59 2.85 -10.49
C VAL A 70 -7.78 1.44 -11.05
N LEU A 71 -8.00 0.44 -10.19
CA LEU A 71 -8.27 -0.93 -10.61
C LEU A 71 -9.50 -1.01 -11.53
N GLN A 72 -10.64 -0.47 -11.12
CA GLN A 72 -11.86 -0.41 -11.93
C GLN A 72 -11.61 0.24 -13.29
N THR A 73 -10.82 1.32 -13.34
CA THR A 73 -10.47 2.02 -14.59
C THR A 73 -9.70 1.10 -15.54
N TYR A 74 -8.66 0.42 -15.05
CA TYR A 74 -7.87 -0.52 -15.85
C TYR A 74 -8.67 -1.72 -16.36
N PHE A 75 -9.64 -2.20 -15.57
CA PHE A 75 -10.43 -3.39 -15.90
C PHE A 75 -11.76 -3.12 -16.61
N SER A 76 -12.14 -1.84 -16.78
CA SER A 76 -13.42 -1.40 -17.36
C SER A 76 -13.75 -1.95 -18.75
N ARG A 77 -12.76 -2.46 -19.49
CA ARG A 77 -12.90 -3.00 -20.85
C ARG A 77 -12.43 -4.45 -21.02
N LEU A 78 -12.08 -5.14 -19.94
CA LEU A 78 -11.47 -6.49 -19.99
C LEU A 78 -12.44 -7.64 -19.75
N GLY A 79 -13.73 -7.35 -19.52
CA GLY A 79 -14.75 -8.36 -19.20
C GLY A 79 -14.58 -9.02 -17.84
N THR A 80 -13.57 -8.61 -17.06
CA THR A 80 -13.32 -9.07 -15.70
C THR A 80 -14.29 -8.42 -14.72
N GLU A 81 -14.99 -9.23 -13.96
CA GLU A 81 -15.83 -8.79 -12.85
C GLU A 81 -14.96 -8.41 -11.64
N ILE A 82 -15.09 -7.17 -11.16
CA ILE A 82 -14.48 -6.74 -9.90
C ILE A 82 -15.55 -6.83 -8.81
N VAL A 83 -15.42 -7.81 -7.91
CA VAL A 83 -16.37 -8.05 -6.81
C VAL A 83 -15.81 -7.46 -5.53
N GLU A 84 -16.49 -6.46 -4.99
CA GLU A 84 -16.12 -5.85 -3.72
C GLU A 84 -16.83 -6.53 -2.55
N VAL A 85 -16.06 -6.92 -1.53
CA VAL A 85 -16.59 -7.46 -0.27
C VAL A 85 -16.66 -6.31 0.74
N PRO A 86 -17.85 -5.90 1.21
CA PRO A 86 -17.98 -4.77 2.13
C PRO A 86 -17.22 -4.99 3.43
N ALA A 87 -16.57 -3.93 3.91
CA ALA A 87 -15.99 -3.91 5.25
C ALA A 87 -17.08 -3.64 6.30
N THR A 88 -17.13 -4.44 7.34
CA THR A 88 -18.03 -4.26 8.50
C THR A 88 -17.16 -3.99 9.72
N ASP A 89 -17.48 -2.94 10.49
CA ASP A 89 -16.61 -2.46 11.58
C ASP A 89 -15.16 -2.21 11.12
N GLY A 90 -15.00 -1.68 9.90
CA GLY A 90 -13.71 -1.27 9.36
C GLY A 90 -12.83 -2.40 8.83
N VAL A 91 -13.25 -3.67 8.85
CA VAL A 91 -12.50 -4.83 8.32
C VAL A 91 -13.38 -5.74 7.47
N VAL A 92 -12.80 -6.61 6.64
CA VAL A 92 -13.58 -7.61 5.88
C VAL A 92 -13.66 -8.94 6.61
N SER A 93 -14.81 -9.62 6.49
CA SER A 93 -14.97 -10.97 7.02
C SER A 93 -14.32 -11.99 6.08
N VAL A 94 -13.45 -12.85 6.62
CA VAL A 94 -12.85 -13.97 5.88
C VAL A 94 -13.94 -14.86 5.25
N ALA A 95 -15.02 -15.13 5.98
CA ALA A 95 -16.13 -15.95 5.48
C ALA A 95 -16.88 -15.27 4.31
N ALA A 96 -17.06 -13.94 4.39
CA ALA A 96 -17.67 -13.18 3.29
C ALA A 96 -16.77 -13.18 2.05
N CYS A 97 -15.45 -13.03 2.22
CA CYS A 97 -14.49 -13.19 1.14
C CYS A 97 -14.55 -14.60 0.54
N GLN A 98 -14.57 -15.66 1.36
CA GLN A 98 -14.72 -17.04 0.91
C GLN A 98 -15.98 -17.26 0.06
N ALA A 99 -17.12 -16.69 0.48
CA ALA A 99 -18.37 -16.79 -0.28
C ALA A 99 -18.32 -16.07 -1.64
N ALA A 100 -17.51 -15.01 -1.77
CA ALA A 100 -17.33 -14.28 -3.02
C ALA A 100 -16.35 -14.96 -3.99
N LEU A 101 -15.43 -15.78 -3.46
CA LEU A 101 -14.44 -16.52 -4.21
C LEU A 101 -15.06 -17.69 -4.99
N THR A 102 -14.64 -17.86 -6.23
CA THR A 102 -15.05 -18.94 -7.14
C THR A 102 -13.85 -19.54 -7.85
N THR A 103 -14.04 -20.65 -8.57
CA THR A 103 -12.99 -21.25 -9.42
C THR A 103 -12.50 -20.32 -10.54
N GLU A 104 -13.31 -19.34 -10.94
CA GLU A 104 -12.98 -18.32 -11.94
C GLU A 104 -12.24 -17.11 -11.35
N THR A 105 -12.09 -17.05 -10.02
CA THR A 105 -11.42 -15.93 -9.37
C THR A 105 -9.92 -16.03 -9.56
N THR A 106 -9.32 -14.95 -10.07
CA THR A 106 -7.88 -14.85 -10.28
C THR A 106 -7.13 -14.45 -9.02
N ALA A 107 -7.69 -13.52 -8.23
CA ALA A 107 -7.03 -13.00 -7.05
C ALA A 107 -8.03 -12.46 -6.02
N LEU A 108 -7.60 -12.49 -4.75
CA LEU A 108 -8.16 -11.72 -3.65
C LEU A 108 -7.18 -10.58 -3.31
N VAL A 109 -7.67 -9.33 -3.39
CA VAL A 109 -6.89 -8.12 -3.12
C VAL A 109 -7.32 -7.50 -1.81
N PHE A 110 -6.39 -7.26 -0.90
CA PHE A 110 -6.65 -6.65 0.40
C PHE A 110 -5.47 -5.78 0.86
N GLN A 111 -5.64 -5.04 1.96
CA GLN A 111 -4.66 -4.05 2.43
C GLN A 111 -4.34 -4.20 3.93
N GLN A 112 -3.09 -3.99 4.31
CA GLN A 112 -2.63 -4.09 5.71
C GLN A 112 -1.59 -3.00 6.08
N PRO A 113 -1.85 -2.18 7.11
CA PRO A 113 -3.18 -1.83 7.63
C PRO A 113 -4.09 -1.36 6.50
N ASN A 114 -5.40 -1.55 6.65
CA ASN A 114 -6.35 -1.17 5.61
C ASN A 114 -6.58 0.35 5.56
N PHE A 115 -7.43 0.82 4.65
CA PHE A 115 -7.69 2.25 4.46
C PHE A 115 -8.16 2.98 5.73
N PHE A 116 -8.92 2.29 6.58
CA PHE A 116 -9.43 2.84 7.83
C PHE A 116 -8.39 2.82 8.96
N GLY A 117 -7.20 2.25 8.70
CA GLY A 117 -6.14 2.02 9.67
C GLY A 117 -6.25 0.69 10.44
N CYS A 118 -7.36 -0.04 10.25
CA CYS A 118 -7.63 -1.30 10.93
C CYS A 118 -6.72 -2.43 10.44
N LEU A 119 -6.48 -3.42 11.30
CA LEU A 119 -5.72 -4.62 10.96
C LEU A 119 -6.66 -5.73 10.47
N GLU A 120 -6.42 -6.24 9.27
CA GLU A 120 -7.14 -7.38 8.68
C GLU A 120 -6.58 -8.72 9.19
N ASP A 121 -7.40 -9.78 9.13
CA ASP A 121 -6.91 -11.16 9.24
C ASP A 121 -6.21 -11.60 7.93
N VAL A 122 -5.02 -11.06 7.71
CA VAL A 122 -4.21 -11.33 6.51
C VAL A 122 -3.96 -12.83 6.33
N GLY A 123 -3.78 -13.59 7.43
CA GLY A 123 -3.56 -15.03 7.37
C GLY A 123 -4.80 -15.78 6.88
N GLY A 124 -5.95 -15.48 7.46
CA GLY A 124 -7.24 -16.05 7.04
C GLY A 124 -7.62 -15.69 5.61
N LEU A 125 -7.43 -14.43 5.20
CA LEU A 125 -7.68 -13.98 3.83
C LEU A 125 -6.76 -14.67 2.81
N THR A 126 -5.48 -14.83 3.14
CA THR A 126 -4.52 -15.54 2.29
C THR A 126 -4.93 -17.01 2.13
N ALA A 127 -5.27 -17.69 3.23
CA ALA A 127 -5.73 -19.08 3.19
C ALA A 127 -7.03 -19.24 2.39
N ALA A 128 -7.97 -18.30 2.52
CA ALA A 128 -9.20 -18.27 1.73
C ALA A 128 -8.93 -18.18 0.22
N ALA A 129 -8.03 -17.28 -0.20
CA ALA A 129 -7.64 -17.12 -1.60
C ALA A 129 -7.06 -18.43 -2.16
N HIS A 130 -6.11 -19.03 -1.43
CA HIS A 130 -5.45 -20.27 -1.83
C HIS A 130 -6.41 -21.46 -1.92
N ALA A 131 -7.39 -21.56 -1.00
CA ALA A 131 -8.41 -22.60 -1.04
C ALA A 131 -9.27 -22.55 -2.32
N ALA A 132 -9.47 -21.37 -2.91
CA ALA A 132 -10.15 -21.18 -4.20
C ALA A 132 -9.19 -21.28 -5.42
N GLY A 133 -7.89 -21.51 -5.19
CA GLY A 133 -6.84 -21.45 -6.21
C GLY A 133 -6.59 -20.04 -6.78
N ALA A 134 -7.06 -19.00 -6.09
CA ALA A 134 -6.78 -17.61 -6.40
C ALA A 134 -5.46 -17.17 -5.75
N LEU A 135 -4.81 -16.14 -6.29
CA LEU A 135 -3.63 -15.54 -5.66
C LEU A 135 -4.04 -14.54 -4.57
N ALA A 136 -3.27 -14.48 -3.49
CA ALA A 136 -3.39 -13.45 -2.47
C ALA A 136 -2.50 -12.24 -2.81
N ILE A 137 -3.12 -11.07 -2.98
CA ILE A 137 -2.44 -9.81 -3.28
C ILE A 137 -2.62 -8.86 -2.09
N LEU A 138 -1.51 -8.50 -1.46
CA LEU A 138 -1.50 -7.59 -0.32
C LEU A 138 -0.91 -6.23 -0.68
N ALA A 139 -1.72 -5.18 -0.58
CA ALA A 139 -1.23 -3.80 -0.50
C ALA A 139 -0.80 -3.51 0.95
N PHE A 140 0.45 -3.13 1.19
CA PHE A 140 0.93 -2.90 2.57
C PHE A 140 1.51 -1.51 2.76
N ASP A 141 1.53 -1.04 3.99
CA ASP A 141 2.30 0.14 4.37
C ASP A 141 3.78 -0.24 4.60
N PRO A 142 4.77 0.41 3.93
CA PRO A 142 6.17 -0.01 4.01
C PRO A 142 6.86 0.31 5.34
N ILE A 143 6.24 1.06 6.26
CA ILE A 143 6.75 1.27 7.62
C ILE A 143 6.20 0.21 8.59
N SER A 144 4.99 -0.30 8.32
CA SER A 144 4.31 -1.26 9.18
C SER A 144 5.12 -2.54 9.50
N PRO A 145 5.98 -3.11 8.61
CA PRO A 145 6.87 -4.22 8.96
C PRO A 145 7.84 -3.97 10.12
N GLY A 146 8.03 -2.70 10.53
CA GLY A 146 8.77 -2.38 11.75
C GLY A 146 8.10 -2.90 13.03
N LEU A 147 6.79 -3.19 13.00
CA LEU A 147 6.00 -3.71 14.12
C LEU A 147 5.12 -4.90 13.75
N LEU A 148 4.54 -4.90 12.55
CA LEU A 148 3.67 -5.96 12.05
C LEU A 148 4.48 -7.01 11.32
N LYS A 149 3.89 -8.21 11.20
CA LYS A 149 4.46 -9.31 10.42
C LYS A 149 4.57 -8.90 8.94
N ARG A 150 5.63 -9.35 8.25
CA ARG A 150 5.88 -8.97 6.86
C ARG A 150 4.92 -9.69 5.91
N PRO A 151 4.58 -9.11 4.74
CA PRO A 151 3.78 -9.76 3.72
C PRO A 151 4.16 -11.23 3.43
N GLY A 152 5.43 -11.49 3.13
CA GLY A 152 5.90 -12.83 2.78
C GLY A 152 5.77 -13.86 3.89
N ASP A 153 5.83 -13.42 5.16
CA ASP A 153 5.66 -14.32 6.30
C ASP A 153 4.20 -14.77 6.46
N TYR A 154 3.23 -14.03 5.89
CA TYR A 154 1.82 -14.47 5.82
C TYR A 154 1.56 -15.45 4.67
N GLY A 155 2.52 -15.63 3.77
CA GLY A 155 2.38 -16.50 2.60
C GLY A 155 1.65 -15.85 1.43
N VAL A 156 1.52 -14.52 1.39
CA VAL A 156 0.95 -13.83 0.22
C VAL A 156 1.78 -14.08 -1.04
N ASP A 157 1.15 -13.98 -2.20
CA ASP A 157 1.79 -14.31 -3.49
C ASP A 157 2.46 -13.10 -4.14
N ILE A 158 1.79 -11.95 -4.01
CA ILE A 158 2.23 -10.65 -4.53
C ILE A 158 1.99 -9.61 -3.43
N ALA A 159 3.01 -8.80 -3.13
CA ALA A 159 2.88 -7.68 -2.21
C ALA A 159 3.30 -6.37 -2.87
N VAL A 160 2.46 -5.36 -2.74
CA VAL A 160 2.64 -4.04 -3.36
C VAL A 160 2.50 -2.95 -2.31
N ALA A 161 3.10 -1.78 -2.54
CA ALA A 161 2.99 -0.66 -1.60
C ALA A 161 3.20 0.68 -2.30
N GLU A 162 2.73 1.75 -1.65
CA GLU A 162 3.22 3.10 -1.91
C GLU A 162 4.48 3.34 -1.08
N GLY A 163 5.60 3.62 -1.76
CA GLY A 163 6.92 3.78 -1.20
C GLY A 163 7.24 5.20 -0.74
N GLN A 164 6.35 6.18 -0.92
CA GLN A 164 6.55 7.56 -0.48
C GLN A 164 7.04 7.70 0.98
N PRO A 165 6.53 6.94 1.97
CA PRO A 165 7.02 7.02 3.36
C PRO A 165 8.52 6.69 3.51
N LEU A 166 9.15 6.08 2.52
CA LEU A 166 10.59 5.75 2.49
C LEU A 166 11.44 6.96 2.08
N GLY A 167 11.22 8.08 2.75
CA GLY A 167 12.06 9.28 2.64
C GLY A 167 11.70 10.24 1.50
N THR A 168 10.55 10.07 0.84
CA THR A 168 10.08 10.98 -0.22
C THR A 168 9.10 12.02 0.35
N PRO A 169 9.22 13.32 0.04
CA PRO A 169 8.23 14.32 0.49
C PRO A 169 6.88 14.14 -0.23
N LEU A 170 5.79 14.61 0.38
CA LEU A 170 4.43 14.43 -0.18
C LEU A 170 4.23 15.08 -1.57
N GLN A 171 4.88 16.22 -1.83
CA GLN A 171 4.86 16.94 -3.12
C GLN A 171 3.49 17.06 -3.79
N TYR A 172 2.42 17.17 -3.00
CA TYR A 172 1.04 17.26 -3.48
C TYR A 172 0.62 16.15 -4.46
N GLY A 173 1.14 14.92 -4.27
CA GLY A 173 0.73 13.75 -5.04
C GLY A 173 1.81 13.16 -5.96
N GLY A 174 3.01 13.74 -6.04
CA GLY A 174 4.15 13.03 -6.61
C GLY A 174 5.34 13.88 -7.07
N PRO A 175 6.38 13.22 -7.65
CA PRO A 175 6.42 11.81 -8.00
C PRO A 175 6.36 10.88 -6.76
N LEU A 176 5.68 9.75 -6.92
CA LEU A 176 5.52 8.71 -5.89
C LEU A 176 6.32 7.45 -6.27
N LEU A 177 6.22 6.37 -5.49
CA LEU A 177 7.01 5.15 -5.71
C LEU A 177 6.12 3.90 -5.57
N GLY A 178 5.76 3.27 -6.68
CA GLY A 178 5.12 1.97 -6.64
C GLY A 178 6.12 0.87 -6.30
N ILE A 179 5.94 0.20 -5.15
CA ILE A 179 6.69 -1.01 -4.76
C ILE A 179 5.95 -2.24 -5.29
N PHE A 180 6.68 -3.20 -5.85
CA PHE A 180 6.12 -4.43 -6.38
C PHE A 180 7.02 -5.62 -6.09
N THR A 181 6.50 -6.60 -5.36
CA THR A 181 7.21 -7.82 -4.97
C THR A 181 6.35 -9.06 -5.13
N CYS A 182 6.97 -10.23 -5.34
CA CYS A 182 6.27 -11.50 -5.49
C CYS A 182 7.12 -12.71 -5.06
N ARG A 183 6.50 -13.89 -5.03
CA ARG A 183 7.21 -15.18 -4.99
C ARG A 183 8.09 -15.37 -6.22
N GLY A 184 9.23 -16.05 -6.07
CA GLY A 184 10.24 -16.19 -7.12
C GLY A 184 9.76 -16.97 -8.34
N GLU A 185 8.87 -17.94 -8.15
CA GLU A 185 8.25 -18.69 -9.24
C GLU A 185 7.50 -17.80 -10.26
N TYR A 186 7.03 -16.63 -9.84
CA TYR A 186 6.27 -15.71 -10.69
C TYR A 186 7.14 -14.65 -11.39
N VAL A 187 8.45 -14.61 -11.16
CA VAL A 187 9.35 -13.55 -11.66
C VAL A 187 9.26 -13.31 -13.18
N ARG A 188 8.96 -14.36 -13.96
CA ARG A 188 8.82 -14.26 -15.42
C ARG A 188 7.56 -13.49 -15.85
N LYS A 189 6.61 -13.24 -14.96
CA LYS A 189 5.35 -12.50 -15.19
C LYS A 189 5.36 -11.10 -14.58
N MET A 190 6.43 -10.75 -13.85
CA MET A 190 6.60 -9.48 -13.14
C MET A 190 6.64 -8.28 -14.11
N PRO A 191 5.96 -7.17 -13.79
CA PRO A 191 6.01 -5.94 -14.57
C PRO A 191 7.30 -5.15 -14.33
N GLY A 192 7.68 -4.34 -15.31
CA GLY A 192 8.80 -3.41 -15.20
C GLY A 192 10.19 -4.07 -15.18
N ARG A 193 11.18 -3.23 -14.87
CA ARG A 193 12.60 -3.58 -14.93
C ARG A 193 13.01 -4.46 -13.76
N LEU A 194 13.95 -5.36 -14.02
CA LEU A 194 14.59 -6.19 -13.01
C LEU A 194 16.10 -6.13 -13.20
N ILE A 195 16.85 -5.84 -12.15
CA ILE A 195 18.32 -5.86 -12.18
C ILE A 195 18.82 -7.21 -11.68
N GLY A 196 19.73 -7.81 -12.45
CA GLY A 196 20.45 -9.02 -12.07
C GLY A 196 21.93 -8.74 -11.84
N ARG A 197 22.51 -9.48 -10.91
CA ARG A 197 23.96 -9.57 -10.68
C ARG A 197 24.55 -10.64 -11.59
N THR A 198 25.68 -10.35 -12.23
CA THR A 198 26.39 -11.25 -13.15
C THR A 198 27.90 -10.96 -13.09
N VAL A 199 28.69 -11.56 -13.98
CA VAL A 199 30.11 -11.28 -14.15
C VAL A 199 30.41 -10.75 -15.55
N ASP A 200 31.39 -9.85 -15.66
CA ASP A 200 31.90 -9.34 -16.94
C ASP A 200 32.91 -10.31 -17.60
N ARG A 201 33.46 -9.92 -18.75
CA ARG A 201 34.45 -10.72 -19.50
C ARG A 201 35.75 -11.01 -18.73
N ASN A 202 36.04 -10.24 -17.68
CA ASN A 202 37.22 -10.38 -16.82
C ASN A 202 36.88 -11.10 -15.51
N GLY A 203 35.66 -11.64 -15.37
CA GLY A 203 35.19 -12.32 -14.15
C GLY A 203 34.85 -11.36 -13.00
N ARG A 204 34.73 -10.06 -13.25
CA ARG A 204 34.38 -9.07 -12.21
C ARG A 204 32.87 -9.00 -12.04
N GLU A 205 32.41 -8.92 -10.80
CA GLU A 205 30.99 -8.73 -10.50
C GLU A 205 30.46 -7.44 -11.16
N CYS A 206 29.29 -7.52 -11.78
CA CYS A 206 28.61 -6.39 -12.40
C CYS A 206 27.09 -6.60 -12.42
N PHE A 207 26.36 -5.53 -12.75
CA PHE A 207 24.90 -5.50 -12.73
C PHE A 207 24.34 -5.20 -14.12
N VAL A 208 23.23 -5.85 -14.49
CA VAL A 208 22.57 -5.70 -15.79
C VAL A 208 21.05 -5.71 -15.66
N LEU A 209 20.36 -5.13 -16.64
CA LEU A 209 18.93 -5.36 -16.81
C LEU A 209 18.72 -6.82 -17.23
N ASN A 210 17.98 -7.57 -16.42
CA ASN A 210 17.73 -8.99 -16.58
C ASN A 210 16.26 -9.26 -16.98
N LEU A 211 16.03 -10.40 -17.65
CA LEU A 211 14.71 -10.83 -18.13
C LEU A 211 13.98 -9.75 -18.96
N GLN A 212 14.72 -8.97 -19.75
CA GLN A 212 14.18 -7.84 -20.54
C GLN A 212 13.15 -8.29 -21.57
N ALA A 213 13.13 -9.57 -21.96
CA ALA A 213 12.11 -10.12 -22.85
C ALA A 213 10.69 -10.02 -22.28
N ARG A 214 10.48 -9.60 -21.02
CA ARG A 214 9.16 -9.26 -20.47
C ARG A 214 8.68 -7.87 -20.88
N GLU A 215 9.59 -6.97 -21.22
CA GLU A 215 9.34 -5.53 -21.34
C GLU A 215 8.87 -5.14 -22.76
N GLN A 216 8.20 -3.98 -22.82
CA GLN A 216 7.54 -3.47 -24.03
C GLN A 216 8.47 -3.25 -25.23
N HIS A 217 9.75 -2.92 -25.01
CA HIS A 217 10.70 -2.65 -26.10
C HIS A 217 11.09 -3.92 -26.87
N ILE A 218 10.85 -5.10 -26.30
CA ILE A 218 11.05 -6.39 -26.96
C ILE A 218 9.71 -7.01 -27.33
N ARG A 219 8.77 -7.11 -26.40
CA ARG A 219 7.53 -7.88 -26.58
C ARG A 219 6.30 -7.09 -27.02
N ARG A 220 6.35 -5.76 -27.01
CA ARG A 220 5.26 -4.87 -27.44
C ARG A 220 3.94 -5.25 -26.77
N ASP A 221 2.92 -5.60 -27.53
CA ASP A 221 1.59 -6.03 -27.07
C ASP A 221 1.61 -7.30 -26.20
N LYS A 222 2.65 -8.13 -26.32
CA LYS A 222 2.84 -9.35 -25.51
C LYS A 222 3.69 -9.13 -24.26
N ALA A 223 4.03 -7.87 -23.95
CA ALA A 223 4.78 -7.53 -22.75
C ALA A 223 3.93 -7.75 -21.48
N THR A 224 4.59 -7.83 -20.33
CA THR A 224 3.90 -7.97 -19.05
C THR A 224 3.20 -6.70 -18.60
N SER A 225 3.62 -5.53 -19.12
CA SER A 225 3.09 -4.21 -18.82
C SER A 225 3.51 -3.22 -19.92
N ASN A 226 2.79 -2.11 -20.04
CA ASN A 226 3.16 -0.99 -20.91
C ASN A 226 4.19 -0.04 -20.27
N ILE A 227 4.59 -0.26 -19.00
CA ILE A 227 5.54 0.60 -18.30
C ILE A 227 6.89 0.66 -19.04
N CYS A 228 7.48 1.86 -19.09
CA CYS A 228 8.79 2.11 -19.70
C CYS A 228 9.65 2.99 -18.79
N THR A 229 9.36 4.29 -18.75
CA THR A 229 9.84 5.15 -17.67
C THR A 229 9.21 4.69 -16.37
N ASN A 230 9.99 4.64 -15.31
CA ASN A 230 9.56 4.27 -13.97
C ASN A 230 10.08 5.32 -12.98
N GLN A 231 10.02 5.02 -11.68
CA GLN A 231 10.40 5.93 -10.59
C GLN A 231 11.81 5.64 -10.08
N GLY A 232 12.78 5.47 -10.98
CA GLY A 232 14.16 5.10 -10.62
C GLY A 232 14.84 6.05 -9.62
N LEU A 233 14.62 7.36 -9.74
CA LEU A 233 15.17 8.33 -8.77
C LEU A 233 14.59 8.13 -7.36
N LEU A 234 13.32 7.76 -7.27
CA LEU A 234 12.64 7.53 -6.00
C LEU A 234 13.05 6.19 -5.40
N ALA A 235 13.27 5.18 -6.24
CA ALA A 235 13.87 3.91 -5.82
C ALA A 235 15.27 4.14 -5.21
N LEU A 236 16.12 4.96 -5.84
CA LEU A 236 17.43 5.34 -5.27
C LEU A 236 17.27 6.06 -3.91
N ARG A 237 16.34 7.01 -3.81
CA ARG A 237 16.05 7.71 -2.55
C ARG A 237 15.61 6.73 -1.46
N ALA A 238 14.73 5.78 -1.78
CA ALA A 238 14.30 4.74 -0.84
C ALA A 238 15.47 3.83 -0.42
N THR A 239 16.38 3.47 -1.33
CA THR A 239 17.62 2.74 -1.00
C THR A 239 18.47 3.51 0.01
N VAL A 240 18.71 4.81 -0.21
CA VAL A 240 19.47 5.65 0.73
C VAL A 240 18.75 5.76 2.08
N PHE A 241 17.43 5.94 2.05
CA PHE A 241 16.63 6.03 3.27
C PHE A 241 16.72 4.74 4.11
N LEU A 242 16.50 3.58 3.49
CA LEU A 242 16.50 2.29 4.18
C LEU A 242 17.90 1.88 4.65
N SER A 243 18.95 2.20 3.89
CA SER A 243 20.34 1.90 4.29
C SER A 243 20.80 2.71 5.51
N VAL A 244 20.35 3.97 5.64
CA VAL A 244 20.64 4.80 6.82
C VAL A 244 19.75 4.42 8.01
N THR A 245 18.46 4.19 7.76
CA THR A 245 17.48 3.91 8.81
C THR A 245 17.71 2.51 9.41
N GLY A 246 17.96 1.52 8.55
CA GLY A 246 18.13 0.13 8.94
C GLY A 246 16.90 -0.47 9.67
N PRO A 247 16.98 -1.75 10.08
CA PRO A 247 15.87 -2.43 10.74
C PRO A 247 15.52 -1.82 12.10
N ARG A 248 16.51 -1.33 12.86
CA ARG A 248 16.30 -0.68 14.16
C ARG A 248 15.58 0.66 14.02
N GLY A 249 16.01 1.50 13.07
CA GLY A 249 15.36 2.78 12.82
C GLY A 249 13.93 2.58 12.30
N LEU A 250 13.69 1.59 11.44
CA LEU A 250 12.36 1.30 10.92
C LEU A 250 11.40 0.88 12.04
N ARG A 251 11.85 -0.02 12.93
CA ARG A 251 11.09 -0.40 14.12
C ARG A 251 10.82 0.81 15.02
N GLN A 252 11.81 1.65 15.26
CA GLN A 252 11.63 2.87 16.07
C GLN A 252 10.62 3.83 15.43
N MET A 253 10.64 4.03 14.12
CA MET A 253 9.67 4.84 13.40
C MET A 253 8.25 4.29 13.52
N ALA A 254 8.09 2.97 13.35
CA ALA A 254 6.81 2.30 13.48
C ALA A 254 6.26 2.40 14.92
N GLU A 255 7.10 2.17 15.94
CA GLU A 255 6.76 2.32 17.35
C GLU A 255 6.36 3.76 17.71
N LEU A 256 7.13 4.75 17.24
CA LEU A 256 6.82 6.16 17.47
C LEU A 256 5.50 6.57 16.81
N SER A 257 5.27 6.17 15.56
CA SER A 257 4.03 6.46 14.84
C SER A 257 2.83 5.85 15.56
N HIS A 258 2.91 4.57 15.96
CA HIS A 258 1.85 3.90 16.69
C HIS A 258 1.58 4.55 18.06
N ARG A 259 2.61 4.80 18.88
CA ARG A 259 2.44 5.45 20.19
C ARG A 259 1.82 6.83 20.08
N LYS A 260 2.20 7.61 19.07
CA LYS A 260 1.63 8.94 18.82
C LYS A 260 0.19 8.86 18.34
N ALA A 261 -0.14 7.91 17.48
CA ALA A 261 -1.52 7.66 17.06
C ALA A 261 -2.41 7.24 18.24
N ARG A 262 -1.92 6.35 19.10
CA ARG A 262 -2.60 5.95 20.35
C ARG A 262 -2.84 7.12 21.28
N TYR A 263 -1.81 7.92 21.54
CA TYR A 263 -1.93 9.14 22.34
C TYR A 263 -2.96 10.11 21.73
N ALA A 264 -2.87 10.39 20.42
CA ALA A 264 -3.82 11.25 19.73
C ALA A 264 -5.26 10.74 19.85
N ALA A 265 -5.49 9.45 19.59
CA ALA A 265 -6.80 8.81 19.72
C ALA A 265 -7.36 8.98 21.14
N GLU A 266 -6.59 8.61 22.17
CA GLU A 266 -7.02 8.71 23.58
C GLU A 266 -7.38 10.14 23.98
N ARG A 267 -6.59 11.13 23.55
CA ARG A 267 -6.85 12.55 23.83
C ARG A 267 -8.08 13.06 23.07
N LEU A 268 -8.21 12.73 21.78
CA LEU A 268 -9.35 13.15 20.96
C LEU A 268 -10.66 12.53 21.44
N THR A 269 -10.67 11.24 21.80
CA THR A 269 -11.87 10.56 22.32
C THR A 269 -12.21 10.94 23.76
N SER A 270 -11.37 11.71 24.44
CA SER A 270 -11.72 12.29 25.74
C SER A 270 -12.64 13.51 25.60
N LEU A 271 -12.77 14.06 24.39
CA LEU A 271 -13.66 15.18 24.10
C LEU A 271 -15.12 14.69 24.00
N PRO A 272 -16.10 15.44 24.56
CA PRO A 272 -17.50 15.07 24.48
C PRO A 272 -17.97 14.87 23.03
N GLY A 273 -18.59 13.71 22.76
CA GLY A 273 -19.15 13.38 21.45
C GLY A 273 -18.14 12.91 20.40
N VAL A 274 -16.85 12.82 20.72
CA VAL A 274 -15.83 12.26 19.81
C VAL A 274 -15.56 10.81 20.17
N SER A 275 -15.60 9.91 19.18
CA SER A 275 -15.36 8.48 19.38
C SER A 275 -14.55 7.88 18.23
N LEU A 276 -13.89 6.73 18.47
CA LEU A 276 -13.37 5.91 17.38
C LEU A 276 -14.54 5.27 16.65
N LYS A 277 -14.57 5.34 15.32
CA LYS A 277 -15.65 4.73 14.52
C LYS A 277 -15.62 3.20 14.57
N PHE A 278 -14.43 2.63 14.64
CA PHE A 278 -14.22 1.18 14.58
C PHE A 278 -13.60 0.67 15.87
N GLY A 279 -14.07 -0.49 16.34
CA GLY A 279 -13.55 -1.16 17.54
C GLY A 279 -12.24 -1.94 17.31
N GLN A 280 -11.71 -1.90 16.09
CA GLN A 280 -10.59 -2.73 15.65
C GLN A 280 -9.23 -2.18 16.08
N PRO A 281 -8.22 -3.05 16.27
CA PRO A 281 -6.83 -2.61 16.40
C PRO A 281 -6.40 -1.83 15.16
N PHE A 282 -5.59 -0.79 15.36
CA PHE A 282 -5.06 0.04 14.29
C PHE A 282 -3.56 0.33 14.46
N PHE A 283 -2.88 0.65 13.35
CA PHE A 283 -1.45 0.97 13.36
C PHE A 283 -1.19 2.44 13.69
N ARG A 284 -1.31 3.35 12.73
CA ARG A 284 -1.06 4.78 12.94
C ARG A 284 -2.12 5.70 12.32
N GLU A 285 -3.00 5.12 11.52
CA GLU A 285 -4.24 5.70 11.03
C GLU A 285 -5.42 5.21 11.86
N PHE A 286 -6.41 6.05 12.10
CA PHE A 286 -7.67 5.67 12.73
C PHE A 286 -8.80 6.61 12.31
N VAL A 287 -10.04 6.14 12.38
CA VAL A 287 -11.22 6.93 12.04
C VAL A 287 -11.91 7.45 13.29
N LEU A 288 -12.17 8.75 13.32
CA LEU A 288 -12.98 9.39 14.34
C LEU A 288 -14.37 9.67 13.80
N GLU A 289 -15.38 9.51 14.66
CA GLU A 289 -16.73 10.03 14.48
C GLU A 289 -16.96 11.17 15.47
N THR A 290 -17.56 12.26 14.99
CA THR A 290 -17.83 13.48 15.77
C THR A 290 -19.31 13.88 15.69
N PRO A 291 -19.79 14.83 16.52
CA PRO A 291 -21.17 15.31 16.42
C PRO A 291 -21.43 16.12 15.13
N LEU A 292 -20.40 16.79 14.62
CA LEU A 292 -20.46 17.60 13.39
C LEU A 292 -20.22 16.75 12.14
N ARG A 293 -20.66 17.26 10.98
CA ARG A 293 -20.23 16.75 9.68
C ARG A 293 -18.72 16.91 9.57
N ALA A 294 -18.04 15.85 9.15
CA ALA A 294 -16.58 15.80 9.13
C ALA A 294 -15.99 16.88 8.22
N ALA A 295 -16.63 17.17 7.08
CA ALA A 295 -16.18 18.20 6.15
C ALA A 295 -16.15 19.61 6.79
N GLU A 296 -17.18 19.96 7.56
CA GLU A 296 -17.29 21.27 8.23
C GLU A 296 -16.26 21.41 9.35
N LEU A 297 -16.10 20.35 10.15
CA LEU A 297 -15.09 20.31 11.21
C LEU A 297 -13.68 20.44 10.62
N LEU A 298 -13.36 19.71 9.55
CA LEU A 298 -12.05 19.76 8.90
C LEU A 298 -11.75 21.12 8.26
N GLU A 299 -12.74 21.79 7.67
CA GLU A 299 -12.59 23.16 7.16
C GLU A 299 -12.28 24.15 8.30
N ALA A 300 -12.99 24.04 9.42
CA ALA A 300 -12.74 24.87 10.60
C ALA A 300 -11.37 24.60 11.24
N LEU A 301 -10.88 23.36 11.21
CA LEU A 301 -9.53 22.99 11.64
C LEU A 301 -8.46 23.53 10.68
N ALA A 302 -8.69 23.47 9.37
CA ALA A 302 -7.76 23.98 8.37
C ALA A 302 -7.56 25.50 8.52
N ALA A 303 -8.63 26.25 8.81
CA ALA A 303 -8.56 27.68 9.13
C ALA A 303 -7.72 27.99 10.39
N ARG A 304 -7.54 27.01 11.28
CA ARG A 304 -6.69 27.06 12.48
C ARG A 304 -5.29 26.47 12.26
N GLY A 305 -4.96 26.11 11.01
CA GLY A 305 -3.65 25.55 10.64
C GLY A 305 -3.51 24.04 10.80
N PHE A 306 -4.61 23.31 11.02
CA PHE A 306 -4.59 21.85 11.20
C PHE A 306 -5.25 21.11 10.03
N ASN A 307 -4.46 20.29 9.34
CA ASN A 307 -4.96 19.32 8.36
C ASN A 307 -4.97 17.92 9.01
N ALA A 308 -6.11 17.51 9.58
CA ALA A 308 -6.23 16.25 10.32
C ALA A 308 -6.34 15.01 9.42
N GLY A 309 -6.94 15.17 8.23
CA GLY A 309 -7.07 14.14 7.21
C GLY A 309 -8.37 14.29 6.40
N PRO A 310 -8.69 13.34 5.51
CA PRO A 310 -9.89 13.43 4.68
C PRO A 310 -11.17 13.12 5.45
N ALA A 311 -12.24 13.88 5.18
CA ALA A 311 -13.60 13.44 5.46
C ALA A 311 -13.90 12.18 4.66
N LEU A 312 -14.47 11.16 5.27
CA LEU A 312 -14.77 9.91 4.56
C LEU A 312 -15.90 10.06 3.53
N SER A 313 -16.79 11.03 3.72
CA SER A 313 -17.86 11.36 2.76
C SER A 313 -17.34 11.73 1.36
N ARG A 314 -16.09 12.21 1.23
CA ARG A 314 -15.50 12.50 -0.09
C ARG A 314 -15.42 11.29 -1.02
N PHE A 315 -15.42 10.08 -0.44
CA PHE A 315 -15.35 8.82 -1.18
C PHE A 315 -16.74 8.24 -1.48
N GLY A 316 -17.82 8.94 -1.10
CA GLY A 316 -19.21 8.54 -1.35
C GLY A 316 -19.56 7.17 -0.75
N GLY A 317 -20.52 6.48 -1.37
CA GLY A 317 -20.97 5.15 -0.93
C GLY A 317 -19.93 4.03 -1.08
N SER A 318 -18.74 4.30 -1.64
CA SER A 318 -17.69 3.29 -1.84
C SER A 318 -17.08 2.77 -0.53
N LEU A 319 -17.33 3.44 0.60
CA LEU A 319 -16.84 3.04 1.93
C LEU A 319 -17.95 2.47 2.84
N GLY A 320 -19.18 2.37 2.33
CA GLY A 320 -20.37 2.00 3.13
C GLY A 320 -21.21 3.20 3.58
N ALA A 321 -22.26 2.92 4.35
CA ALA A 321 -23.20 3.93 4.84
C ALA A 321 -22.73 4.60 6.16
N ASP A 322 -23.27 5.78 6.45
CA ASP A 322 -23.12 6.52 7.72
C ASP A 322 -21.68 6.94 8.11
N LEU A 323 -20.99 7.58 7.16
CA LEU A 323 -19.63 8.11 7.35
C LEU A 323 -19.54 9.65 7.17
N GLU A 324 -20.67 10.35 7.10
CA GLU A 324 -20.73 11.83 6.95
C GLU A 324 -20.05 12.58 8.10
N ARG A 325 -20.08 11.99 9.30
CA ARG A 325 -19.47 12.52 10.51
C ARG A 325 -18.09 11.93 10.80
N CYS A 326 -17.53 11.17 9.85
CA CYS A 326 -16.29 10.44 10.03
C CYS A 326 -15.14 11.05 9.23
N PHE A 327 -13.96 11.15 9.84
CA PHE A 327 -12.71 11.49 9.15
C PHE A 327 -11.56 10.60 9.59
N LEU A 328 -10.61 10.41 8.68
CA LEU A 328 -9.38 9.66 8.96
C LEU A 328 -8.35 10.58 9.59
N VAL A 329 -7.63 10.09 10.59
CA VAL A 329 -6.50 10.77 11.24
C VAL A 329 -5.28 9.88 11.11
N ALA A 330 -4.15 10.44 10.69
CA ALA A 330 -2.89 9.71 10.51
C ALA A 330 -1.73 10.41 11.22
N LEU A 331 -0.99 9.69 12.06
CA LEU A 331 0.17 10.22 12.79
C LEU A 331 1.45 9.52 12.35
N THR A 332 2.52 10.29 12.19
CA THR A 332 3.85 9.77 11.85
C THR A 332 4.86 10.10 12.94
N GLU A 333 6.06 9.54 12.82
CA GLU A 333 7.18 9.79 13.74
C GLU A 333 7.57 11.27 13.81
N LYS A 334 7.17 12.10 12.83
CA LYS A 334 7.49 13.53 12.78
C LYS A 334 6.67 14.40 13.75
N ARG A 335 5.48 13.95 14.17
CA ARG A 335 4.58 14.80 14.98
C ARG A 335 5.04 14.89 16.42
N THR A 336 5.10 16.09 16.97
CA THR A 336 5.41 16.35 18.37
C THR A 336 4.16 16.24 19.23
N ARG A 337 4.36 16.06 20.55
CA ARG A 337 3.25 16.06 21.50
C ARG A 337 2.48 17.39 21.48
N ALA A 338 3.20 18.52 21.40
CA ALA A 338 2.59 19.85 21.35
C ALA A 338 1.70 20.04 20.11
N GLU A 339 2.10 19.54 18.95
CA GLU A 339 1.25 19.56 17.74
C GLU A 339 -0.02 18.71 17.92
N ILE A 340 0.10 17.53 18.55
CA ILE A 340 -1.05 16.66 18.82
C ILE A 340 -2.00 17.31 19.83
N ASP A 341 -1.47 17.86 20.91
CA ASP A 341 -2.27 18.56 21.92
C ASP A 341 -2.93 19.82 21.33
N GLY A 342 -2.25 20.52 20.41
CA GLY A 342 -2.82 21.62 19.64
C GLY A 342 -3.99 21.20 18.75
N LEU A 343 -3.88 20.04 18.08
CA LEU A 343 -5.00 19.47 17.31
C LEU A 343 -6.20 19.16 18.24
N VAL A 344 -5.94 18.56 19.41
CA VAL A 344 -6.99 18.24 20.39
C VAL A 344 -7.70 19.51 20.86
N GLN A 345 -6.94 20.57 21.18
CA GLN A 345 -7.51 21.86 21.56
C GLN A 345 -8.34 22.47 20.43
N ALA A 346 -7.82 22.47 19.20
CA ALA A 346 -8.55 23.00 18.05
C ALA A 346 -9.87 22.25 17.80
N VAL A 347 -9.89 20.92 17.95
CA VAL A 347 -11.13 20.13 17.87
C VAL A 347 -12.10 20.52 18.99
N ALA A 348 -11.62 20.65 20.23
CA ALA A 348 -12.46 21.04 21.37
C ALA A 348 -13.10 22.42 21.17
N GLU A 349 -12.33 23.40 20.68
CA GLU A 349 -12.82 24.75 20.38
C GLU A 349 -13.87 24.76 19.26
N VAL A 350 -13.67 23.97 18.21
CA VAL A 350 -14.63 23.84 17.09
C VAL A 350 -15.92 23.15 17.55
N LEU A 351 -15.86 22.20 18.47
CA LEU A 351 -17.05 21.53 19.01
C LEU A 351 -17.81 22.37 20.06
N ALA A 352 -17.16 23.36 20.65
CA ALA A 352 -17.74 24.22 21.69
C ALA A 352 -18.41 25.49 21.13
N GLY A 353 -18.23 25.82 19.85
CA GLY A 353 -18.77 27.01 19.18
C GLY A 353 -19.13 26.74 17.72
#